data_AF-A0A8J6U017-F1
#
_entry.id   AF-A0A8J6U017-F1
#
_cell.length_a   1.000
_cell.length_b   1.000
_cell.length_c   1.000
_cell.angle_alpha   90.00
_cell.angle_beta   90.00
_cell.angle_gamma   90.00
#
_symmetry.space_group_name_H-M   'P 1'
#
loop_
_entity.id
_entity.type
_entity.pdbx_description
1 polymer ?
#
loop_
_entity_poly.entity_id
_entity_poly.type
_entity_poly.pdbx_seq_one_letter_code
_entity_poly.pdbx_strand_id
1 'polypeptide(L)'
;MQITPSTIPGEGTIYRLDTRTGQQFAVLIDRQGGRQLLAYDDEADVPARVVVLDADEADQVAELLHSAPISDRLAALERRVLELTRRGRWE
;
A
#
# COMPACT_ATOMS: atom_id res chain seq x y z
N MET A 1 8.90 -7.47 -6.23
CA MET A 1 8.68 -6.84 -4.93
C MET A 1 7.89 -7.82 -4.11
N GLN A 2 8.34 -8.10 -2.90
CA GLN A 2 7.60 -8.87 -1.91
C GLN A 2 7.10 -7.90 -0.85
N ILE A 3 5.90 -8.15 -0.32
CA ILE A 3 5.32 -7.36 0.76
C ILE A 3 4.99 -8.31 1.90
N THR A 4 5.53 -8.05 3.08
CA THR A 4 5.29 -8.87 4.26
C THR A 4 4.58 -8.04 5.34
N PRO A 5 3.29 -8.31 5.62
CA PRO A 5 2.59 -7.67 6.71
C PRO A 5 2.98 -8.28 8.06
N SER A 6 3.11 -7.44 9.08
CA SER A 6 3.28 -7.84 10.47
C SER A 6 2.46 -6.94 11.36
N THR A 7 1.64 -7.53 12.24
CA THR A 7 0.87 -6.77 13.23
C THR A 7 1.74 -6.55 14.45
N ILE A 8 1.89 -5.29 14.86
CA ILE A 8 2.58 -4.90 16.09
C ILE A 8 1.53 -4.71 17.19
N PRO A 9 1.51 -5.56 18.23
CA PRO A 9 0.54 -5.44 19.32
C PRO A 9 0.60 -4.04 19.96
N GLY A 10 -0.56 -3.37 20.00
CA GLY A 10 -0.69 -2.03 20.59
C GLY A 10 -0.38 -0.86 19.65
N GLU A 11 0.36 -1.08 18.56
CA GLU A 11 0.88 -0.02 17.69
C GLU A 11 0.13 0.06 16.35
N GLY A 12 0.00 -1.05 15.63
CA GLY A 12 -0.57 -1.03 14.27
C GLY A 12 -0.14 -2.19 13.38
N THR A 13 -0.18 -1.98 12.08
CA THR A 13 0.29 -2.94 11.08
C THR A 13 1.46 -2.35 10.32
N ILE A 14 2.59 -3.06 10.31
CA ILE A 14 3.75 -2.71 9.48
C ILE A 14 3.76 -3.59 8.23
N TYR A 15 3.92 -2.95 7.08
CA TYR A 15 4.08 -3.60 5.79
C TYR A 15 5.53 -3.40 5.37
N ARG A 16 6.32 -4.47 5.36
CA ARG A 16 7.72 -4.44 4.91
C ARG A 16 7.79 -4.73 3.42
N LEU A 17 8.60 -3.97 2.70
CA LEU A 17 8.75 -4.06 1.25
C LEU A 17 10.22 -4.17 0.87
N ASP A 18 10.51 -5.22 0.10
CA ASP A 18 11.83 -5.43 -0.50
C ASP A 18 11.77 -5.13 -2.00
N THR A 19 12.49 -4.08 -2.39
CA THR A 19 12.64 -3.72 -3.79
C THR A 19 13.56 -4.70 -4.51
N ARG A 20 13.47 -4.76 -5.85
CA ARG A 20 14.36 -5.61 -6.65
C ARG A 20 15.82 -5.14 -6.63
N THR A 21 16.06 -3.88 -6.29
CA THR A 21 17.40 -3.29 -6.16
C THR A 21 18.02 -3.53 -4.78
N GLY A 22 17.32 -4.25 -3.89
CA GLY A 22 17.81 -4.58 -2.55
C GLY A 22 17.53 -3.52 -1.49
N GLN A 23 16.87 -2.41 -1.84
CA GLN A 23 16.42 -1.43 -0.85
C GLN A 23 15.22 -1.97 -0.07
N GLN A 24 15.26 -1.80 1.25
CA GLN A 24 14.18 -2.16 2.16
C GLN A 24 13.50 -0.90 2.69
N PHE A 25 12.18 -0.87 2.63
CA PHE A 25 11.37 0.17 3.26
C PHE A 25 10.11 -0.45 3.86
N ALA A 26 9.44 0.27 4.76
CA ALA A 26 8.19 -0.16 5.34
C ALA A 26 7.17 0.97 5.42
N VAL A 27 5.90 0.56 5.46
CA VAL A 27 4.77 1.43 5.76
C VAL A 27 4.19 0.98 7.10
N LEU A 28 4.17 1.85 8.10
CA LEU A 28 3.45 1.60 9.35
C LEU A 28 2.11 2.32 9.29
N ILE A 29 1.04 1.59 9.53
CA ILE A 29 -0.30 2.15 9.75
C ILE A 29 -0.64 1.91 11.21
N ASP A 30 -0.68 2.98 12.00
CA ASP A 30 -1.05 2.88 13.40
C ASP A 30 -2.56 2.63 13.58
N ARG A 31 -2.97 2.34 14.81
CA ARG A 31 -4.38 2.05 15.12
C ARG A 31 -5.33 3.26 15.00
N GLN A 32 -4.81 4.47 15.03
CA GLN A 32 -5.57 5.72 14.83
C GLN A 32 -5.64 6.09 13.35
N GLY A 33 -5.00 5.30 12.49
CA GLY A 33 -4.95 5.52 11.05
C GLY A 33 -3.82 6.44 10.62
N GLY A 34 -2.90 6.84 11.50
CA GLY A 34 -1.67 7.54 11.12
C GLY A 34 -0.78 6.66 10.27
N ARG A 35 -0.10 7.26 9.27
CA ARG A 35 0.73 6.53 8.31
C ARG A 35 2.16 7.03 8.42
N GLN A 36 3.12 6.11 8.40
CA GLN A 36 4.54 6.44 8.42
C GLN A 36 5.28 5.64 7.34
N LEU A 37 6.17 6.31 6.62
CA LEU A 37 7.16 5.68 5.74
C LEU A 37 8.47 5.52 6.49
N LEU A 38 9.00 4.31 6.46
CA LEU A 38 10.21 3.89 7.17
C LEU A 38 11.23 3.47 6.11
N ALA A 39 12.35 4.17 6.01
CA ALA A 39 13.45 3.77 5.14
C ALA A 39 14.57 3.16 5.99
N TYR A 40 15.12 2.04 5.53
CA TYR A 40 16.20 1.32 6.21
C TYR A 40 17.48 1.43 5.38
N ASP A 41 18.60 1.61 6.08
CA ASP A 41 19.94 1.46 5.51
C ASP A 41 20.49 0.07 5.90
N ASP A 42 21.20 -0.59 4.98
CA ASP A 42 21.93 -1.87 5.11
C ASP A 42 21.63 -2.73 6.36
N GLU A 43 20.72 -3.70 6.22
CA GLU A 43 20.37 -4.76 7.19
C GLU A 43 20.02 -4.28 8.61
N ALA A 44 19.88 -2.98 8.85
CA ALA A 44 19.53 -2.46 10.15
C ALA A 44 18.06 -2.76 10.48
N ASP A 45 17.80 -3.28 11.68
CA ASP A 45 16.44 -3.48 12.20
C ASP A 45 15.77 -2.16 12.62
N VAL A 46 16.50 -1.05 12.58
CA VAL A 46 16.03 0.29 12.94
C VAL A 46 15.96 1.15 11.67
N PRO A 47 14.85 1.87 11.43
CA PRO A 47 14.75 2.75 10.28
C PRO A 47 15.78 3.88 10.39
N ALA A 48 16.52 4.09 9.30
CA ALA A 48 17.41 5.23 9.16
C ALA A 48 16.63 6.55 9.05
N ARG A 49 15.41 6.48 8.49
CA ARG A 49 14.50 7.62 8.35
C ARG A 49 13.05 7.22 8.60
N VAL A 50 12.34 8.10 9.28
CA VAL A 50 10.89 8.05 9.47
C VAL A 50 10.28 9.31 8.89
N VAL A 51 9.31 9.14 8.00
CA VAL A 51 8.48 10.23 7.48
C VAL A 51 7.06 9.96 7.95
N VAL A 52 6.58 10.78 8.87
CA VAL A 52 5.17 10.75 9.31
C VAL A 52 4.36 11.49 8.25
N LEU A 53 3.28 10.88 7.79
CA LEU A 53 2.38 11.44 6.81
C LEU A 53 1.03 11.71 7.47
N ASP A 54 0.51 12.92 7.26
CA ASP A 54 -0.88 13.20 7.54
C ASP A 54 -1.81 12.44 6.57
N ALA A 55 -3.10 12.43 6.88
CA ALA A 55 -4.07 11.65 6.14
C ALA A 55 -4.09 12.00 4.64
N ASP A 56 -4.08 13.30 4.32
CA ASP A 56 -4.11 13.82 2.96
C ASP A 56 -2.77 13.63 2.22
N GLU A 57 -1.63 13.75 2.92
CA GLU A 57 -0.32 13.47 2.34
C GLU A 57 -0.17 12.00 1.97
N ALA A 58 -0.61 11.10 2.84
CA ALA A 58 -0.59 9.67 2.57
C ALA A 58 -1.47 9.29 1.38
N ASP A 59 -2.65 9.92 1.25
CA ASP A 59 -3.55 9.69 0.11
C ASP A 59 -2.89 10.16 -1.20
N GLN A 60 -2.22 11.32 -1.20
CA GLN A 60 -1.48 11.83 -2.35
C GLN A 60 -0.30 10.93 -2.74
N VAL A 61 0.48 10.46 -1.76
CA VAL A 61 1.60 9.54 -2.02
C VAL A 61 1.09 8.21 -2.59
N ALA A 62 -0.01 7.68 -2.05
CA ALA A 62 -0.62 6.45 -2.55
C ALA A 62 -1.05 6.59 -4.01
N GLU A 63 -1.63 7.73 -4.38
CA GLU A 63 -2.02 8.01 -5.77
C GLU A 63 -0.81 8.04 -6.70
N LEU A 64 0.29 8.71 -6.31
CA LEU A 64 1.53 8.77 -7.10
C LEU A 64 2.19 7.40 -7.30
N LEU A 65 2.13 6.53 -6.29
CA LEU A 65 2.71 5.19 -6.33
C LEU A 65 1.83 4.19 -7.08
N HIS A 66 0.61 4.57 -7.47
CA HIS A 66 -0.29 3.67 -8.18
C HIS A 66 0.09 3.57 -9.66
N SER A 67 0.30 2.34 -10.16
CA SER A 67 0.73 2.08 -11.55
C SER A 67 -0.29 2.46 -12.62
N ALA A 68 -1.54 2.69 -12.21
CA ALA A 68 -2.63 3.29 -12.96
C ALA A 68 -3.52 3.99 -11.94
N PRO A 69 -4.07 5.20 -12.15
CA PRO A 69 -4.91 5.90 -11.17
C PRO A 69 -6.00 5.01 -10.55
N ILE A 70 -6.37 5.23 -9.29
CA ILE A 70 -7.34 4.35 -8.59
C ILE A 70 -8.66 4.29 -9.36
N SER A 71 -9.03 5.41 -10.01
CA SER A 71 -10.17 5.54 -10.91
C SER A 71 -10.11 4.58 -12.11
N ASP A 72 -8.95 4.37 -12.70
CA ASP A 72 -8.79 3.50 -13.87
C ASP A 72 -8.97 2.02 -13.48
N ARG A 73 -8.49 1.64 -12.29
CA ARG A 73 -8.70 0.30 -11.74
C ARG A 73 -10.16 0.08 -11.36
N LEU A 74 -10.83 1.07 -10.79
CA LEU A 74 -12.26 1.01 -10.49
C LEU A 74 -13.09 0.88 -11.78
N ALA A 75 -12.80 1.67 -12.82
CA ALA A 75 -13.45 1.57 -14.11
C ALA A 75 -13.19 0.23 -14.81
N ALA A 76 -12.00 -0.37 -14.63
CA ALA A 76 -11.71 -1.72 -15.12
C ALA A 76 -12.50 -2.79 -14.36
N LEU A 77 -12.70 -2.61 -13.04
CA LEU A 77 -13.50 -3.50 -12.21
C LEU A 77 -14.99 -3.41 -12.59
N GLU A 78 -15.53 -2.20 -12.73
CA GLU A 78 -16.91 -1.96 -13.18
C GLU A 78 -17.19 -2.61 -14.54
N ARG A 79 -16.26 -2.45 -15.50
CA ARG A 79 -16.37 -3.09 -16.82
C ARG A 79 -16.42 -4.62 -16.71
N ARG A 80 -15.58 -5.23 -15.87
CA ARG A 80 -15.58 -6.68 -15.63
C ARG A 80 -16.86 -7.17 -14.95
N VAL A 81 -17.37 -6.45 -13.96
CA VAL A 81 -18.65 -6.78 -13.30
C VAL A 81 -19.80 -6.72 -14.30
N LEU A 82 -19.87 -5.66 -15.10
CA LEU A 82 -20.89 -5.51 -16.15
C LEU A 82 -20.83 -6.61 -17.22
N GLU A 83 -19.64 -7.12 -17.55
CA GLU A 83 -19.46 -8.23 -18.47
C GLU A 83 -19.99 -9.55 -17.90
N LEU A 84 -19.72 -9.82 -16.61
CA LEU A 84 -20.22 -11.01 -15.91
C LEU A 84 -21.74 -10.99 -15.77
N THR A 85 -22.32 -9.85 -15.39
CA THR A 85 -23.79 -9.71 -15.28
C THR A 85 -24.48 -9.82 -16.64
N ARG A 86 -23.81 -9.43 -17.74
CA ARG A 86 -24.33 -9.62 -19.10
C ARG A 86 -24.30 -11.09 -19.53
N ARG A 87 -23.29 -11.86 -19.14
CA ARG A 87 -23.20 -13.30 -19.44
C ARG A 87 -24.27 -14.12 -18.71
N GLY A 88 -24.52 -13.84 -17.43
CA GLY A 88 -25.55 -14.53 -16.65
C GLY A 88 -27.01 -14.17 -17.00
N ARG A 89 -27.25 -13.30 -17.99
CA ARG A 89 -28.60 -12.92 -18.46
C ARG A 89 -29.07 -13.75 -19.66
N TRP A 90 -28.20 -14.59 -20.24
CA TRP A 90 -28.50 -15.41 -21.42
C TRP A 90 -28.32 -16.92 -21.17
N GLU A 91 -28.47 -17.34 -19.91
CA GLU A 91 -28.69 -18.73 -19.48
C GLU A 91 -30.04 -18.79 -18.76
#